data_AF-A0A932A0T7-F1
#
_entry.id   AF-A0A932A0T7-F1
#
_cell.length_a   1.000
_cell.length_b   1.000
_cell.length_c   1.000
_cell.angle_alpha   90.00
_cell.angle_beta   90.00
_cell.angle_gamma   90.00
#
_symmetry.space_group_name_H-M   'P 1'
#
loop_
_entity.id
_entity.type
_entity.pdbx_description
1 polymer ?
#
loop_
_entity_poly.entity_id
_entity_poly.type
_entity_poly.pdbx_seq_one_letter_code
_entity_poly.pdbx_strand_id
1 'polypeptide(L)'
;MELGRSSVFKLITSVGVFVALFNPHEHDKLLVRRRVEEVTFRGNWDLPGGGVEEAGEPNYDHLVAEAFRELQEEVGIEVPIIPGYVYSMYAAFLKGKTSNDLA
;
A
#
# COMPACT_ATOMS: atom_id res chain seq x y z
N MET A 1 -40.89 20.27 9.92
CA MET A 1 -40.00 20.35 8.74
C MET A 1 -38.59 20.46 9.29
N GLU A 2 -37.98 19.35 9.66
CA GLU A 2 -36.62 19.32 10.20
C GLU A 2 -35.64 19.06 9.05
N LEU A 3 -34.69 19.98 8.90
CA LEU A 3 -33.63 19.93 7.90
C LEU A 3 -32.69 18.77 8.19
N GLY A 4 -32.43 17.96 7.16
CA GLY A 4 -31.75 16.68 7.26
C GLY A 4 -30.34 16.76 7.85
N ARG A 5 -30.06 15.85 8.79
CA ARG A 5 -28.69 15.41 9.06
C ARG A 5 -28.12 14.85 7.75
N SER A 6 -27.15 15.55 7.16
CA SER A 6 -26.41 14.98 6.04
C SER A 6 -25.64 13.78 6.56
N SER A 7 -26.04 12.58 6.19
CA SER A 7 -25.25 11.38 6.41
C SER A 7 -23.96 11.55 5.60
N VAL A 8 -22.86 11.89 6.27
CA VAL A 8 -21.53 11.84 5.65
C VAL A 8 -21.26 10.36 5.40
N PHE A 9 -21.40 9.94 4.15
CA PHE A 9 -20.91 8.64 3.72
C PHE A 9 -19.39 8.66 3.89
N LYS A 10 -18.89 8.11 5.01
CA LYS A 10 -17.46 7.81 5.15
C LYS A 10 -17.16 6.79 4.05
N LEU A 11 -16.56 7.22 2.94
CA LEU A 11 -16.02 6.30 1.96
C LEU A 11 -15.01 5.46 2.73
N ILE A 12 -15.34 4.19 2.97
CA ILE A 12 -14.37 3.21 3.44
C ILE A 12 -13.56 2.85 2.21
N THR A 13 -12.70 3.77 1.76
CA THR A 13 -11.75 3.49 0.70
C THR A 13 -10.62 2.69 1.32
N SER A 14 -10.51 1.42 0.93
CA SER A 14 -9.31 0.63 1.24
C SER A 14 -8.18 1.14 0.35
N VAL A 15 -7.19 1.81 0.94
CA VAL A 15 -5.95 2.17 0.26
C VAL A 15 -4.92 1.10 0.54
N GLY A 16 -4.22 0.64 -0.50
CA GLY A 16 -3.04 -0.21 -0.37
C GLY A 16 -1.81 0.54 -0.84
N VAL A 17 -0.69 0.36 -0.14
CA VAL A 17 0.61 0.90 -0.52
C VAL A 17 1.61 -0.24 -0.73
N PHE A 18 2.37 -0.15 -1.81
CA PHE A 18 3.35 -1.16 -2.21
C PHE A 18 4.65 -0.48 -2.64
N VAL A 19 5.80 -1.07 -2.30
CA VAL A 19 7.12 -0.51 -2.56
C VAL A 19 7.82 -1.28 -3.68
N ALA A 20 8.15 -0.57 -4.76
CA ALA A 20 9.09 -1.06 -5.76
C ALA A 20 10.50 -0.58 -5.40
N LEU A 21 11.30 -1.46 -4.78
CA LEU A 21 12.70 -1.16 -4.45
C LEU A 21 13.63 -1.74 -5.52
N PHE A 22 14.31 -0.88 -6.27
CA PHE A 22 15.28 -1.27 -7.29
C PHE A 22 16.67 -1.46 -6.69
N ASN A 23 17.40 -2.46 -7.18
CA ASN A 23 18.79 -2.65 -6.78
C ASN A 23 19.66 -1.51 -7.35
N PRO A 24 20.39 -0.75 -6.52
CA PRO A 24 21.21 0.38 -6.99
C PRO A 24 22.43 -0.04 -7.81
N HIS A 25 22.85 -1.31 -7.73
CA HIS A 25 23.98 -1.85 -8.48
C HIS A 25 23.54 -2.62 -9.73
N GLU A 26 22.28 -3.04 -9.79
CA GLU A 26 21.69 -3.83 -10.88
C GLU A 26 20.31 -3.27 -11.20
N HIS A 27 20.27 -2.21 -12.02
CA HIS A 27 19.07 -1.39 -12.23
C HIS A 27 17.88 -2.11 -12.90
N ASP A 28 18.08 -3.34 -13.38
CA ASP A 28 17.06 -4.22 -13.96
C ASP A 28 16.42 -5.15 -12.92
N LYS A 29 16.88 -5.12 -11.66
CA LYS A 29 16.37 -5.95 -10.58
C LYS A 29 15.56 -5.14 -9.59
N LEU A 30 14.44 -5.71 -9.16
CA LEU A 30 13.58 -5.17 -8.11
C LEU A 30 13.33 -6.23 -7.03
N LEU A 31 13.15 -5.76 -5.80
CA LEU A 31 12.85 -6.62 -4.66
C LEU A 31 11.41 -7.10 -4.70
N VAL A 32 11.24 -8.42 -4.65
CA VAL A 32 9.96 -9.08 -4.41
C VAL A 32 10.11 -10.05 -3.24
N ARG A 33 9.02 -10.30 -2.53
CA ARG A 33 8.94 -11.31 -1.48
C ARG A 33 7.97 -12.42 -1.88
N ARG A 34 8.18 -13.61 -1.35
CA ARG A 34 7.25 -14.73 -1.50
C ARG A 34 6.35 -14.82 -0.28
N ARG A 35 5.03 -14.81 -0.47
CA ARG A 35 4.05 -14.83 0.64
C ARG A 35 4.10 -16.16 1.41
N VAL A 36 4.17 -16.07 2.74
CA VAL A 36 4.22 -17.21 3.68
C VAL A 36 2.89 -17.97 3.78
N GLU A 37 2.89 -19.12 4.45
CA GLU A 37 1.84 -20.15 4.38
C GLU A 37 0.46 -19.76 4.95
N GLU A 38 0.38 -18.68 5.74
CA GLU A 38 -0.78 -18.33 6.58
C GLU A 38 -1.57 -17.10 6.08
N VAL A 39 -1.23 -16.56 4.90
CA VAL A 39 -1.89 -15.39 4.30
C VAL A 39 -2.61 -15.71 2.98
N THR A 40 -3.58 -14.89 2.59
CA THR A 40 -4.17 -14.88 1.25
C THR A 40 -3.07 -14.84 0.17
N PHE A 41 -3.31 -15.54 -0.95
CA PHE A 41 -2.37 -15.64 -2.09
C PHE A 41 -1.01 -16.29 -1.75
N ARG A 42 -1.03 -17.30 -0.88
CA ARG A 42 0.14 -18.10 -0.50
C ARG A 42 1.02 -18.50 -1.69
N GLY A 43 2.34 -18.35 -1.53
CA GLY A 43 3.32 -18.79 -2.50
C GLY A 43 3.51 -17.86 -3.70
N ASN A 44 2.66 -16.84 -3.87
CA ASN A 44 2.84 -15.80 -4.87
C ASN A 44 4.02 -14.90 -4.53
N TRP A 45 4.65 -14.38 -5.57
CA TRP A 45 5.59 -13.27 -5.49
C TRP A 45 4.82 -11.96 -5.51
N ASP A 46 5.19 -11.04 -4.62
CA ASP A 46 4.52 -9.75 -4.47
C ASP A 46 5.55 -8.68 -4.05
N LEU A 47 5.17 -7.41 -4.22
CA LEU A 47 5.93 -6.30 -3.65
C LEU A 47 5.72 -6.27 -2.12
N PRO A 48 6.70 -5.77 -1.35
CA PRO A 48 6.47 -5.38 0.05
C PRO A 48 5.38 -4.32 0.11
N GLY A 49 4.44 -4.45 1.04
CA GLY A 49 3.29 -3.57 1.11
C GLY A 49 2.03 -4.22 1.67
N GLY A 50 1.07 -3.37 1.98
CA GLY A 50 -0.13 -3.71 2.74
C GLY A 50 -1.24 -2.67 2.60
N GLY A 51 -2.34 -2.93 3.30
CA GLY A 51 -3.43 -1.98 3.43
C GLY A 51 -3.08 -0.89 4.44
N VAL A 52 -3.48 0.35 4.16
CA VAL A 52 -3.37 1.46 5.12
C VAL A 52 -4.59 1.41 6.03
N GLU A 53 -4.38 1.03 7.29
CA GLU A 53 -5.45 1.01 8.28
C GLU A 53 -5.92 2.44 8.61
N GLU A 54 -7.22 2.58 8.85
CA GLU A 54 -7.85 3.86 9.26
C GLU A 54 -7.54 5.07 8.36
N ALA A 55 -7.19 4.84 7.10
CA ALA A 55 -6.60 5.84 6.21
C ALA A 55 -7.36 7.17 6.12
N GLY A 56 -8.69 7.16 6.32
CA GLY A 56 -9.52 8.35 6.16
C GLY A 56 -9.28 9.00 4.79
N GLU A 57 -8.75 10.22 4.79
CA GLU A 57 -8.13 10.86 3.63
C GLU A 57 -6.60 10.89 3.84
N PRO A 58 -5.87 9.84 3.45
CA PRO A 58 -4.45 9.77 3.74
C PRO A 58 -3.69 10.79 2.88
N ASN A 59 -2.81 11.57 3.51
CA ASN A 59 -1.92 12.47 2.79
C ASN A 59 -0.68 11.72 2.27
N TYR A 60 0.09 12.38 1.40
CA TYR A 60 1.29 11.81 0.79
C TYR A 60 2.30 11.28 1.83
N ASP A 61 2.61 12.06 2.86
CA ASP A 61 3.60 11.69 3.87
C ASP A 61 3.18 10.46 4.67
N HIS A 62 1.87 10.34 4.96
CA HIS A 62 1.30 9.17 5.61
C HIS A 62 1.45 7.92 4.74
N LEU A 63 1.13 8.02 3.44
CA LEU A 63 1.27 6.90 2.50
C LEU A 63 2.73 6.44 2.38
N VAL A 64 3.69 7.38 2.36
CA VAL A 64 5.12 7.06 2.34
C VAL A 64 5.56 6.39 3.64
N ALA A 65 5.13 6.91 4.79
CA ALA A 65 5.45 6.33 6.09
C ALA A 65 4.95 4.89 6.22
N GLU A 66 3.70 4.62 5.82
CA GLU A 66 3.14 3.27 5.82
C GLU A 66 3.87 2.34 4.86
N ALA A 67 4.21 2.81 3.66
CA ALA A 67 4.97 2.03 2.70
C ALA A 67 6.35 1.62 3.25
N PHE A 68 7.05 2.51 3.97
CA PHE A 68 8.35 2.21 4.56
C PHE A 68 8.25 1.36 5.83
N ARG A 69 7.17 1.50 6.60
CA ARG A 69 6.86 0.59 7.72
C ARG A 69 6.69 -0.84 7.21
N GLU A 70 5.87 -1.05 6.18
CA GLU A 70 5.67 -2.37 5.55
C GLU A 70 6.98 -2.94 4.99
N LEU A 71 7.79 -2.11 4.32
CA LEU A 71 9.11 -2.54 3.85
C LEU A 71 10.01 -3.02 5.00
N GLN A 72 10.03 -2.30 6.12
CA GLN A 72 10.82 -2.70 7.28
C GLN A 72 10.29 -4.00 7.90
N GLU A 73 8.98 -4.12 8.12
CA GLU A 73 8.36 -5.28 8.76
C GLU A 73 8.49 -6.56 7.91
N GLU A 74 8.37 -6.45 6.59
CA GLU A 74 8.24 -7.60 5.71
C GLU A 74 9.56 -8.08 5.11
N VAL A 75 10.54 -7.18 4.96
CA VAL A 75 11.85 -7.51 4.36
C VAL A 75 13.04 -7.00 5.18
N GLY A 76 12.82 -6.30 6.29
CA GLY A 76 13.88 -5.85 7.19
C GLY A 76 14.72 -4.68 6.66
N ILE A 77 14.24 -3.96 5.65
CA ILE A 77 14.96 -2.82 5.05
C ILE A 77 14.40 -1.52 5.62
N GLU A 78 15.26 -0.76 6.28
CA GLU A 78 14.94 0.57 6.78
C GLU A 78 15.32 1.64 5.76
N VAL A 79 14.38 2.54 5.46
CA VAL A 79 14.59 3.68 4.56
C VAL A 79 14.36 4.98 5.33
N PRO A 80 15.36 5.87 5.43
CA PRO A 80 15.18 7.14 6.13
C PRO A 80 14.23 8.04 5.34
N ILE A 81 13.23 8.60 6.02
CA ILE A 81 12.36 9.63 5.44
C ILE A 81 13.15 10.95 5.39
N ILE A 82 13.44 11.43 4.18
CA ILE A 82 14.13 12.70 3.96
C ILE A 82 13.09 13.82 3.79
N PRO A 83 13.02 14.82 4.69
CA PRO A 83 12.09 15.93 4.55
C PRO A 83 12.25 16.67 3.22
N GLY A 84 11.15 16.87 2.50
CA GLY A 84 11.13 17.54 1.20
C GLY A 84 11.57 16.69 0.02
N TYR A 85 11.98 15.43 0.24
CA TYR A 85 12.21 14.48 -0.84
C TYR A 85 10.87 13.90 -1.31
N VAL A 86 10.63 13.91 -2.62
CA VAL A 86 9.43 13.33 -3.23
C VAL A 86 9.78 12.01 -3.88
N TYR A 87 9.33 10.92 -3.26
CA TYR A 87 9.33 9.58 -3.82
C TYR A 87 8.31 9.45 -4.95
N SER A 88 8.69 8.71 -6.00
CA SER A 88 7.79 8.41 -7.11
C SER A 88 6.63 7.55 -6.63
N MET A 89 5.41 8.03 -6.83
CA MET A 89 4.18 7.33 -6.44
C MET A 89 3.21 7.29 -7.62
N TYR A 90 2.66 6.10 -7.88
CA TYR A 90 1.69 5.87 -8.94
C TYR A 90 0.42 5.32 -8.33
N ALA A 91 -0.70 6.00 -8.55
CA ALA A 91 -2.00 5.56 -8.06
C ALA A 91 -2.63 4.59 -9.07
N ALA A 92 -3.13 3.46 -8.57
CA ALA A 92 -3.96 2.53 -9.32
C ALA A 92 -5.32 2.38 -8.64
N PHE A 93 -6.39 2.52 -9.41
CA PHE A 93 -7.76 2.33 -8.92
C PHE A 93 -8.21 0.91 -9.26
N LEU A 94 -8.27 0.05 -8.25
CA LEU A 94 -8.76 -1.31 -8.40
C LEU A 94 -10.26 -1.34 -8.13
N LYS A 95 -11.04 -1.89 -9.06
CA LYS A 95 -12.46 -2.19 -8.81
C LYS A 95 -12.52 -3.27 -7.74
N GLY A 96 -13.08 -2.95 -6.57
CA GLY A 96 -13.27 -3.92 -5.49
C GLY A 96 -14.07 -5.15 -5.95
N LYS A 97 -13.89 -6.28 -5.26
CA LYS A 97 -14.61 -7.54 -5.53
C LYS A 97 -16.12 -7.30 -5.69
N THR A 98 -16.65 -7.47 -6.89
CA THR A 98 -17.79 -8.38 -7.04
C THR A 98 -17.17 -9.77 -6.96
N SER A 99 -17.49 -10.55 -5.94
CA SER A 99 -16.93 -11.88 -5.66
C SER A 99 -16.66 -12.70 -6.94
N ASN A 100 -15.38 -13.05 -7.20
CA ASN A 100 -14.88 -14.21 -7.98
C ASN A 100 -13.82 -13.96 -9.09
N ASP A 101 -13.29 -12.75 -9.30
CA ASP A 101 -12.39 -12.55 -10.46
C ASP A 101 -10.91 -12.42 -10.10
N LEU A 102 -10.29 -13.47 -9.53
CA LEU A 102 -8.83 -13.67 -9.62
C LEU A 102 -8.53 -15.19 -9.52
N ALA A 103 -8.66 -15.87 -10.66
CA ALA A 103 -8.03 -17.15 -10.94
C ALA A 103 -6.96 -16.94 -12.02
#